data_AF-A0A094ES99-F1
#
_entry.id   AF-A0A094ES99-F1
#
_cell.length_a   1.000
_cell.length_b   1.000
_cell.length_c   1.000
_cell.angle_alpha   90.00
_cell.angle_beta   90.00
_cell.angle_gamma   90.00
#
_symmetry.space_group_name_H-M   'P 1'
#
loop_
_entity.id
_entity.type
_entity.pdbx_description
1 polymer ?
#
loop_
_entity_poly.entity_id
_entity_poly.type
_entity_poly.pdbx_seq_one_letter_code
_entity_poly.pdbx_strand_id
1 'polypeptide(L)'
;MEHSGETKLLSSKPESNSSQLEDAAGPQQELPEGEHVSNLGYNALSYYQLKTAAEREARIYMASKPMNDSGAKNVALHGSIIRLFNGISEQPTYDDLIIMREAIDYRMSQVMGAATTYKNFWDLDMPDCHKFDVEANFFGRNIIDAFDWVCGYALFDEPDGFQGHPYVKGYKYVACCIAKAGWDLAKAEAKLDTLQGFSGPASQMSRAPVGLGRCFVG
;
A
#
# COMPACT_ATOMS: atom_id res chain seq x y z
N MET A 1 -66.15 3.27 -57.92
CA MET A 1 -65.70 4.29 -56.95
C MET A 1 -64.22 4.45 -57.15
N GLU A 2 -63.90 5.56 -57.82
CA GLU A 2 -62.64 6.30 -57.93
C GLU A 2 -61.33 5.63 -58.34
N HIS A 3 -60.68 6.35 -59.24
CA HIS A 3 -59.63 6.00 -60.18
C HIS A 3 -58.21 6.20 -59.62
N SER A 4 -57.26 5.69 -60.42
CA SER A 4 -55.96 6.30 -60.73
C SER A 4 -54.84 5.92 -59.76
N GLY A 5 -53.63 5.57 -60.18
CA GLY A 5 -52.95 5.61 -61.48
C GLY A 5 -51.46 5.46 -61.13
N GLU A 6 -50.82 4.39 -61.58
CA GLU A 6 -49.83 4.41 -62.66
C GLU A 6 -48.42 4.90 -62.30
N THR A 7 -47.47 3.95 -62.33
CA THR A 7 -46.13 4.03 -62.98
C THR A 7 -45.08 4.97 -62.34
N LYS A 8 -43.76 4.79 -62.46
CA LYS A 8 -42.94 4.18 -63.52
C LYS A 8 -41.49 4.07 -63.02
N LEU A 9 -40.80 3.00 -63.45
CA LEU A 9 -39.40 2.86 -63.93
C LEU A 9 -38.27 3.80 -63.41
N LEU A 10 -36.97 3.47 -63.42
CA LEU A 10 -36.09 2.30 -63.57
C LEU A 10 -34.69 2.93 -63.71
N SER A 11 -33.65 2.21 -63.30
CA SER A 11 -32.29 2.26 -63.85
C SER A 11 -31.41 3.47 -63.52
N SER A 12 -30.23 3.21 -62.94
CA SER A 12 -28.96 3.07 -63.70
C SER A 12 -27.74 3.02 -62.76
N LYS A 13 -26.82 2.08 -63.00
CA LYS A 13 -25.43 2.10 -62.47
C LYS A 13 -24.59 3.09 -63.30
N PRO A 14 -23.45 3.56 -62.75
CA PRO A 14 -22.19 3.21 -63.41
C PRO A 14 -20.99 2.97 -62.48
N GLU A 15 -19.92 2.45 -63.09
CA GLU A 15 -18.61 2.02 -62.60
C GLU A 15 -17.55 3.15 -62.51
N SER A 16 -16.34 2.78 -62.07
CA SER A 16 -15.01 3.39 -62.33
C SER A 16 -14.58 4.55 -61.41
N ASN A 17 -13.33 4.74 -60.92
CA ASN A 17 -11.98 4.31 -61.34
C ASN A 17 -10.92 4.47 -60.20
N SER A 18 -9.76 3.82 -60.40
CA SER A 18 -8.39 3.99 -59.85
C SER A 18 -7.97 5.37 -59.28
N SER A 19 -7.03 5.51 -58.34
CA SER A 19 -5.56 5.39 -58.58
C SER A 19 -4.72 5.49 -57.27
N GLN A 20 -3.51 4.92 -57.35
CA GLN A 20 -2.41 4.84 -56.37
C GLN A 20 -1.92 6.19 -55.79
N LEU A 21 -1.33 6.15 -54.58
CA LEU A 21 -0.09 6.88 -54.29
C LEU A 21 0.73 6.13 -53.22
N GLU A 22 1.99 5.86 -53.56
CA GLU A 22 3.04 5.37 -52.67
C GLU A 22 3.36 6.42 -51.62
N ASP A 23 3.73 6.02 -50.39
CA ASP A 23 4.77 6.78 -49.70
C ASP A 23 5.51 5.94 -48.64
N ALA A 24 6.83 6.01 -48.74
CA ALA A 24 7.81 5.30 -47.96
C ALA A 24 7.87 5.86 -46.53
N ALA A 25 7.73 4.98 -45.53
CA ALA A 25 7.94 5.32 -44.14
C ALA A 25 9.44 5.53 -43.85
N GLY A 26 9.78 6.76 -43.44
CA GLY A 26 11.07 7.18 -42.92
C GLY A 26 11.39 6.67 -41.51
N PRO A 27 12.53 7.12 -40.94
CA PRO A 27 13.38 6.33 -40.04
C PRO A 27 13.01 6.38 -38.55
N GLN A 28 13.54 5.37 -37.84
CA GLN A 28 13.52 5.15 -36.39
C GLN A 28 13.87 6.41 -35.58
N GLN A 29 13.08 6.66 -34.53
CA GLN A 29 13.50 7.46 -33.37
C GLN A 29 13.52 6.56 -32.14
N GLU A 30 14.71 6.50 -31.52
CA GLU A 30 15.01 5.80 -30.28
C GLU A 30 14.18 6.33 -29.11
N LEU A 31 13.72 5.41 -28.26
CA LEU A 31 13.06 5.69 -26.98
C LEU A 31 14.11 6.16 -25.96
N PRO A 32 13.82 7.16 -25.11
CA PRO A 32 14.74 7.57 -24.05
C PRO A 32 14.84 6.47 -22.98
N GLU A 33 16.08 6.02 -22.75
CA GLU A 33 16.44 5.16 -21.63
C GLU A 33 16.09 5.85 -20.29
N GLY A 34 15.15 5.26 -19.57
CA GLY A 34 14.71 5.76 -18.27
C GLY A 34 13.64 4.89 -17.63
N GLU A 35 13.65 3.58 -17.88
CA GLU A 35 12.78 2.64 -17.16
C GLU A 35 13.36 2.35 -15.78
N HIS A 36 12.84 3.04 -14.76
CA HIS A 36 12.88 2.52 -13.40
C HIS A 36 11.91 1.33 -13.36
N VAL A 37 12.47 0.13 -13.54
CA VAL A 37 11.76 -1.14 -13.58
C VAL A 37 11.28 -1.48 -12.16
N SER A 38 10.16 -0.88 -11.74
CA SER A 38 9.34 -1.41 -10.65
C SER A 38 8.45 -2.53 -11.21
N ASN A 39 9.07 -3.65 -11.55
CA ASN A 39 8.40 -4.80 -12.16
C ASN A 39 7.95 -5.77 -11.07
N LEU A 40 6.78 -5.51 -10.49
CA LEU A 40 6.10 -6.40 -9.56
C LEU A 40 4.68 -6.67 -10.06
N GLY A 41 4.52 -7.52 -11.08
CA GLY A 41 3.26 -8.23 -11.39
C GLY A 41 2.01 -7.44 -11.81
N TYR A 42 1.94 -6.12 -11.62
CA TYR A 42 0.74 -5.31 -11.93
C TYR A 42 0.61 -4.99 -13.41
N ASN A 43 1.72 -4.86 -14.15
CA ASN A 43 1.73 -4.50 -15.58
C ASN A 43 0.98 -5.48 -16.49
N ALA A 44 0.64 -6.67 -15.99
CA ALA A 44 -0.17 -7.66 -16.70
C ALA A 44 -1.69 -7.54 -16.44
N LEU A 45 -2.11 -6.72 -15.47
CA LEU A 45 -3.50 -6.58 -15.07
C LEU A 45 -4.17 -5.43 -15.81
N SER A 46 -5.36 -5.69 -16.35
CA SER A 46 -6.26 -4.64 -16.83
C SER A 46 -6.69 -3.73 -15.66
N TYR A 47 -7.06 -2.49 -15.98
CA TYR A 47 -7.59 -1.54 -14.98
C TYR A 47 -8.69 -2.15 -14.10
N TYR A 48 -9.65 -2.86 -14.69
CA TYR A 48 -10.76 -3.48 -13.95
C TYR A 48 -10.30 -4.59 -12.99
N GLN A 49 -9.32 -5.40 -13.40
CA GLN A 49 -8.73 -6.42 -12.53
C GLN A 49 -7.95 -5.78 -11.39
N LEU A 50 -7.16 -4.74 -11.69
CA LEU A 50 -6.40 -4.00 -10.69
C LEU A 50 -7.32 -3.34 -9.66
N LYS A 51 -8.38 -2.67 -10.13
CA LYS A 51 -9.39 -2.05 -9.27
C LYS A 51 -10.07 -3.09 -8.37
N THR A 52 -10.46 -4.23 -8.92
CA THR A 52 -11.10 -5.31 -8.15
C THR A 52 -10.16 -5.85 -7.06
N ALA A 53 -8.87 -6.01 -7.38
CA ALA A 53 -7.86 -6.43 -6.43
C ALA A 53 -7.64 -5.39 -5.32
N ALA A 54 -7.52 -4.11 -5.69
CA ALA A 54 -7.39 -3.00 -4.76
C ALA A 54 -8.61 -2.93 -3.80
N GLU A 55 -9.83 -3.08 -4.31
CA GLU A 55 -11.03 -3.10 -3.47
C GLU A 55 -11.01 -4.28 -2.47
N ARG A 56 -10.59 -5.46 -2.91
CA ARG A 56 -10.48 -6.64 -2.04
C ARG A 56 -9.47 -6.40 -0.92
N GLU A 57 -8.27 -5.94 -1.27
CA GLU A 57 -7.19 -5.69 -0.30
C GLU A 57 -7.56 -4.56 0.66
N ALA A 58 -8.17 -3.48 0.16
CA ALA A 58 -8.66 -2.38 0.96
C ALA A 58 -9.71 -2.84 1.98
N ARG A 59 -10.64 -3.73 1.61
CA ARG A 59 -11.63 -4.28 2.56
C ARG A 59 -10.96 -5.07 3.69
N ILE A 60 -9.95 -5.87 3.35
CA ILE A 60 -9.18 -6.65 4.33
C ILE A 60 -8.43 -5.71 5.28
N TYR A 61 -7.75 -4.70 4.75
CA TYR A 61 -7.03 -3.70 5.53
C TYR A 61 -7.96 -2.89 6.44
N MET A 62 -9.13 -2.44 5.96
CA MET A 62 -10.08 -1.71 6.82
C MET A 62 -10.66 -2.59 7.93
N ALA A 63 -10.71 -3.91 7.73
CA ALA A 63 -11.09 -4.87 8.78
C ALA A 63 -9.94 -5.16 9.78
N SER A 64 -8.70 -4.80 9.48
CA SER A 64 -7.51 -5.16 10.25
C SER A 64 -7.18 -4.21 11.41
N LYS A 65 -8.21 -3.54 11.96
CA LYS A 65 -8.08 -2.52 13.02
C LYS A 65 -6.93 -1.54 12.74
N PRO A 66 -6.81 -0.94 11.55
CA PRO A 66 -5.75 0.02 11.30
C PRO A 66 -5.86 1.16 12.32
N MET A 67 -4.72 1.70 12.76
CA MET A 67 -4.70 2.86 13.65
C MET A 67 -5.50 4.02 13.03
N ASN A 68 -6.20 4.80 13.86
CA ASN A 68 -6.85 6.04 13.46
C ASN A 68 -5.77 6.97 12.91
N ASP A 69 -5.87 7.19 11.62
CA ASP A 69 -4.90 7.88 10.79
C ASP A 69 -4.92 9.40 11.03
N SER A 70 -5.16 9.89 12.25
CA SER A 70 -5.20 11.33 12.61
C SER A 70 -3.82 12.00 12.63
N GLY A 71 -2.73 11.22 12.54
CA GLY A 71 -1.43 11.74 12.13
C GLY A 71 -1.49 12.14 10.66
N ALA A 72 -1.21 13.42 10.37
CA ALA A 72 -1.40 14.08 9.06
C ALA A 72 -0.92 13.30 7.81
N LYS A 73 0.03 12.38 7.98
CA LYS A 73 0.64 11.59 6.91
C LYS A 73 -0.19 10.36 6.48
N ASN A 74 -1.00 9.76 7.35
CA ASN A 74 -1.72 8.53 7.01
C ASN A 74 -3.15 8.74 6.50
N VAL A 75 -3.72 9.94 6.70
CA VAL A 75 -5.04 10.36 6.20
C VAL A 75 -5.22 10.10 4.70
N ALA A 76 -4.15 10.26 3.92
CA ALA A 76 -4.21 10.09 2.47
C ALA A 76 -4.66 8.69 2.04
N LEU A 77 -4.15 7.62 2.66
CA LEU A 77 -4.52 6.24 2.28
C LEU A 77 -5.97 5.92 2.63
N HIS A 78 -6.41 6.21 3.85
CA HIS A 78 -7.80 6.01 4.26
C HIS A 78 -8.76 6.83 3.39
N GLY A 79 -8.40 8.08 3.07
CA GLY A 79 -9.15 8.92 2.14
C GLY A 79 -9.29 8.28 0.75
N SER A 80 -8.19 7.75 0.19
CA SER A 80 -8.20 7.07 -1.11
C SER A 80 -9.03 5.78 -1.08
N ILE A 81 -8.98 4.99 -0.01
CA ILE A 81 -9.81 3.79 0.16
C ILE A 81 -11.30 4.15 0.24
N ILE A 82 -11.66 5.19 1.00
CA ILE A 82 -13.06 5.65 1.09
C ILE A 82 -13.56 6.11 -0.28
N ARG A 83 -12.73 6.84 -1.05
CA ARG A 83 -13.05 7.25 -2.43
C ARG A 83 -13.27 6.04 -3.35
N LEU A 84 -12.40 5.03 -3.24
CA LEU A 84 -12.52 3.79 -4.01
C LEU A 84 -13.87 3.09 -3.76
N PHE A 85 -14.33 3.02 -2.52
CA PHE A 85 -15.61 2.38 -2.18
C PHE A 85 -16.84 3.22 -2.52
N ASN A 86 -16.76 4.55 -2.36
CA ASN A 86 -17.91 5.43 -2.56
C ASN A 86 -18.19 5.76 -4.03
N GLY A 87 -17.32 5.35 -4.96
CA GLY A 87 -17.53 5.57 -6.40
C GLY A 87 -17.73 7.05 -6.77
N ILE A 88 -17.06 7.96 -6.04
CA ILE A 88 -17.19 9.41 -6.19
C ILE A 88 -16.72 9.83 -7.59
N SER A 89 -17.10 11.05 -8.02
CA SER A 89 -17.01 11.61 -9.37
C SER A 89 -15.70 11.41 -10.15
N GLU A 90 -14.58 11.15 -9.49
CA GLU A 90 -13.32 10.81 -10.12
C GLU A 90 -12.90 9.39 -9.72
N GLN A 91 -12.84 8.50 -10.71
CA GLN A 91 -12.32 7.16 -10.49
C GLN A 91 -10.80 7.25 -10.24
N PRO A 92 -10.25 6.44 -9.32
CA PRO A 92 -8.80 6.38 -9.13
C PRO A 92 -8.12 5.98 -10.45
N THR A 93 -7.01 6.63 -10.75
CA THR A 93 -6.17 6.31 -11.91
C THR A 93 -5.53 4.94 -11.75
N TYR A 94 -4.91 4.42 -12.82
CA TYR A 94 -4.18 3.16 -12.74
C TYR A 94 -3.04 3.22 -11.70
N ASP A 95 -2.30 4.32 -11.67
CA ASP A 95 -1.20 4.55 -10.73
C ASP A 95 -1.70 4.69 -9.29
N ASP A 96 -2.84 5.38 -9.08
CA ASP A 96 -3.46 5.47 -7.75
C ASP A 96 -3.77 4.08 -7.17
N LEU A 97 -4.21 3.15 -8.02
CA LEU A 97 -4.51 1.78 -7.61
C LEU A 97 -3.22 1.01 -7.26
N ILE A 98 -2.12 1.19 -8.00
CA ILE A 98 -0.83 0.58 -7.66
C ILE A 98 -0.33 1.12 -6.32
N ILE A 99 -0.27 2.45 -6.18
CA ILE A 99 0.18 3.12 -4.96
C ILE A 99 -0.63 2.67 -3.75
N MET A 100 -1.96 2.57 -3.90
CA MET A 100 -2.84 2.11 -2.84
C MET A 100 -2.50 0.66 -2.41
N ARG A 101 -2.27 -0.24 -3.38
CA ARG A 101 -1.98 -1.65 -3.08
C ARG A 101 -0.61 -1.80 -2.42
N GLU A 102 0.41 -1.10 -2.90
CA GLU A 102 1.75 -1.07 -2.29
C GLU A 102 1.70 -0.53 -0.85
N ALA A 103 0.99 0.58 -0.61
CA ALA A 103 0.81 1.12 0.72
C ALA A 103 0.04 0.17 1.66
N ILE A 104 -0.96 -0.55 1.15
CA ILE A 104 -1.67 -1.59 1.92
C ILE A 104 -0.73 -2.75 2.25
N ASP A 105 0.03 -3.25 1.28
CA ASP A 105 0.94 -4.38 1.49
C ASP A 105 2.03 -4.03 2.51
N TYR A 106 2.65 -2.86 2.41
CA TYR A 106 3.61 -2.37 3.40
C TYR A 106 3.03 -2.43 4.83
N ARG A 107 1.82 -1.88 5.04
CA ARG A 107 1.20 -1.85 6.37
C ARG A 107 0.80 -3.25 6.84
N MET A 108 0.22 -4.07 5.96
CA MET A 108 -0.31 -5.40 6.29
C MET A 108 0.79 -6.43 6.50
N SER A 109 1.69 -6.53 5.52
CA SER A 109 2.71 -7.58 5.43
C SER A 109 3.97 -7.17 6.17
N GLN A 110 4.57 -6.03 5.80
CA GLN A 110 5.88 -5.64 6.31
C GLN A 110 5.80 -5.11 7.74
N VAL A 111 4.76 -4.37 8.11
CA VAL A 111 4.62 -3.83 9.46
C VAL A 111 3.83 -4.77 10.38
N MET A 112 2.55 -5.01 10.10
CA MET A 112 1.71 -5.82 11.00
C MET A 112 2.09 -7.31 10.98
N GLY A 113 2.54 -7.84 9.84
CA GLY A 113 3.04 -9.20 9.71
C GLY A 113 4.35 -9.40 10.48
N ALA A 114 5.33 -8.51 10.33
CA ALA A 114 6.58 -8.58 11.10
C ALA A 114 6.33 -8.45 12.61
N ALA A 115 5.49 -7.50 13.04
CA ALA A 115 5.15 -7.32 14.45
C ALA A 115 4.48 -8.58 15.05
N THR A 116 3.64 -9.26 14.27
CA THR A 116 3.04 -10.54 14.64
C THR A 116 4.11 -11.63 14.77
N THR A 117 5.07 -11.66 13.84
CA THR A 117 6.23 -12.59 13.88
C THR A 117 7.06 -12.38 15.14
N TYR A 118 7.33 -11.14 15.54
CA TYR A 118 8.09 -10.83 16.77
C TYR A 118 7.37 -11.33 18.02
N LYS A 119 6.07 -11.05 18.13
CA LYS A 119 5.22 -11.53 19.22
C LYS A 119 5.22 -13.06 19.31
N ASN A 120 5.12 -13.75 18.16
CA ASN A 120 5.14 -15.21 18.10
C ASN A 120 6.52 -15.78 18.46
N PHE A 121 7.60 -15.15 17.99
CA PHE A 121 8.98 -15.53 18.32
C PHE A 121 9.24 -15.42 19.83
N TRP A 122 8.62 -14.45 20.50
CA TRP A 122 8.67 -14.32 21.96
C TRP A 122 7.68 -15.19 22.73
N ASP A 123 6.86 -15.99 22.03
CA ASP A 123 5.84 -16.88 22.58
C ASP A 123 4.85 -16.13 23.50
N LEU A 124 4.39 -14.96 23.06
CA LEU A 124 3.45 -14.14 23.83
C LEU A 124 2.00 -14.43 23.43
N ASP A 125 1.17 -14.74 24.43
CA ASP A 125 -0.28 -14.89 24.26
C ASP A 125 -0.97 -13.53 24.10
N MET A 126 -1.01 -13.07 22.86
CA MET A 126 -1.72 -11.86 22.43
C MET A 126 -2.45 -12.11 21.10
N PRO A 127 -3.46 -11.30 20.74
CA PRO A 127 -3.97 -11.28 19.37
C PRO A 127 -2.89 -10.83 18.39
N ASP A 128 -2.93 -11.29 17.13
CA ASP A 128 -2.03 -10.79 16.08
C ASP A 128 -2.21 -9.28 15.84
N CYS A 129 -1.18 -8.61 15.33
CA CYS A 129 -1.16 -7.15 15.20
C CYS A 129 -2.34 -6.62 14.37
N HIS A 130 -2.71 -7.33 13.30
CA HIS A 130 -3.84 -6.99 12.42
C HIS A 130 -5.22 -7.19 13.07
N LYS A 131 -5.30 -7.87 14.23
CA LYS A 131 -6.54 -8.02 15.02
C LYS A 131 -6.52 -7.17 16.28
N PHE A 132 -5.37 -6.62 16.64
CA PHE A 132 -5.17 -5.88 17.87
C PHE A 132 -5.49 -4.39 17.68
N ASP A 133 -6.39 -3.90 18.52
CA ASP A 133 -6.76 -2.48 18.57
C ASP A 133 -5.73 -1.74 19.42
N VAL A 134 -4.65 -1.28 18.77
CA VAL A 134 -3.57 -0.57 19.47
C VAL A 134 -4.11 0.69 20.14
N GLU A 135 -5.02 1.42 19.52
CA GLU A 135 -5.48 2.71 20.05
C GLU A 135 -6.30 2.55 21.31
N ALA A 136 -7.17 1.55 21.32
CA ALA A 136 -7.93 1.19 22.50
C ALA A 136 -7.08 0.54 23.59
N ASN A 137 -5.78 0.31 23.41
CA ASN A 137 -4.91 -0.36 24.39
C ASN A 137 -3.60 0.37 24.67
N PHE A 138 -3.29 1.45 23.94
CA PHE A 138 -2.05 2.20 24.07
C PHE A 138 -2.21 3.33 25.09
N PHE A 139 -2.38 2.95 26.36
CA PHE A 139 -2.49 3.88 27.48
C PHE A 139 -1.77 3.32 28.71
N GLY A 140 -1.20 4.21 29.52
CA GLY A 140 -0.47 3.85 30.73
C GLY A 140 1.04 4.06 30.61
N ARG A 141 1.66 4.39 31.74
CA ARG A 141 3.08 4.80 31.80
C ARG A 141 4.02 3.68 31.34
N ASN A 142 3.77 2.44 31.73
CA ASN A 142 4.56 1.29 31.31
C ASN A 142 4.54 1.06 29.78
N ILE A 143 3.44 1.35 29.10
CA ILE A 143 3.36 1.24 27.62
C ILE A 143 4.14 2.38 26.96
N ILE A 144 4.06 3.60 27.50
CA ILE A 144 4.80 4.77 27.01
C ILE A 144 6.31 4.53 27.16
N ASP A 145 6.75 4.07 28.33
CA ASP A 145 8.16 3.74 28.58
C ASP A 145 8.62 2.62 27.63
N ALA A 146 7.82 1.56 27.46
CA ALA A 146 8.13 0.49 26.51
C ALA A 146 8.21 1.01 25.06
N PHE A 147 7.34 1.93 24.66
CA PHE A 147 7.36 2.51 23.31
C PHE A 147 8.63 3.31 23.05
N ASP A 148 9.10 4.10 24.02
CA ASP A 148 10.38 4.82 23.91
C ASP A 148 11.54 3.84 23.69
N TRP A 149 11.52 2.67 24.35
CA TRP A 149 12.54 1.64 24.15
C TRP A 149 12.47 1.04 22.75
N VAL A 150 11.28 0.65 22.29
CA VAL A 150 11.07 0.06 20.96
C VAL A 150 11.50 1.05 19.85
N CYS A 151 11.22 2.34 20.04
CA CYS A 151 11.62 3.40 19.11
C CYS A 151 13.14 3.58 18.96
N GLY A 152 13.94 3.04 19.87
CA GLY A 152 15.40 2.98 19.73
C GLY A 152 15.90 1.93 18.73
N TYR A 153 15.01 1.08 18.20
CA TYR A 153 15.36 -0.04 17.33
C TYR A 153 14.75 0.12 15.93
N ALA A 154 15.56 -0.13 14.90
CA ALA A 154 15.10 -0.20 13.51
C ALA A 154 14.40 -1.55 13.22
N LEU A 155 13.20 -1.73 13.79
CA LEU A 155 12.46 -2.99 13.72
C LEU A 155 11.67 -3.19 12.43
N PHE A 156 11.40 -2.11 11.71
CA PHE A 156 10.61 -2.14 10.48
C PHE A 156 11.32 -1.32 9.43
N ASP A 157 11.26 -1.79 8.18
CA ASP A 157 11.84 -1.08 7.05
C ASP A 157 11.10 0.24 6.78
N GLU A 158 11.85 1.23 6.31
CA GLU A 158 11.27 2.49 5.83
C GLU A 158 10.48 2.22 4.54
N PRO A 159 9.31 2.85 4.34
CA PRO A 159 8.53 2.68 3.14
C PRO A 159 9.30 3.19 1.92
N ASP A 160 9.13 2.51 0.79
CA ASP A 160 9.54 3.05 -0.50
C ASP A 160 8.64 4.22 -0.96
N GLY A 161 8.97 4.80 -2.12
CA GLY A 161 8.25 5.95 -2.68
C GLY A 161 6.76 5.72 -2.95
N PHE A 162 6.32 4.48 -3.16
CA PHE A 162 4.92 4.12 -3.41
C PHE A 162 4.20 3.64 -2.15
N GLN A 163 4.92 3.19 -1.14
CA GLN A 163 4.37 2.72 0.14
C GLN A 163 3.98 3.87 1.08
N GLY A 164 4.40 5.10 0.77
CA GLY A 164 3.94 6.32 1.41
C GLY A 164 4.75 6.70 2.65
N HIS A 165 4.19 6.48 3.84
CA HIS A 165 4.75 6.99 5.09
C HIS A 165 4.92 5.91 6.16
N PRO A 166 5.89 6.07 7.07
CA PRO A 166 6.13 5.11 8.15
C PRO A 166 4.88 4.85 8.97
N TYR A 167 4.60 3.57 9.21
CA TYR A 167 3.38 3.14 9.89
C TYR A 167 3.67 2.69 11.32
N VAL A 168 3.41 3.57 12.29
CA VAL A 168 3.81 3.39 13.70
C VAL A 168 3.05 2.28 14.45
N LYS A 169 2.04 1.65 13.84
CA LYS A 169 1.25 0.60 14.49
C LYS A 169 2.11 -0.58 14.94
N GLY A 170 3.10 -0.98 14.14
CA GLY A 170 4.04 -2.05 14.50
C GLY A 170 4.78 -1.74 15.81
N TYR A 171 5.39 -0.56 15.90
CA TYR A 171 6.09 -0.10 17.10
C TYR A 171 5.19 -0.08 18.34
N LYS A 172 4.00 0.52 18.22
CA LYS A 172 3.06 0.60 19.35
C LYS A 172 2.57 -0.79 19.79
N TYR A 173 2.35 -1.71 18.84
CA TYR A 173 1.97 -3.09 19.16
C TYR A 173 3.08 -3.84 19.91
N VAL A 174 4.34 -3.71 19.48
CA VAL A 174 5.49 -4.31 20.18
C VAL A 174 5.62 -3.74 21.60
N ALA A 175 5.39 -2.44 21.78
CA ALA A 175 5.37 -1.83 23.10
C ALA A 175 4.25 -2.41 23.99
N CYS A 176 3.04 -2.59 23.45
CA CYS A 176 1.96 -3.30 24.16
C CYS A 176 2.36 -4.74 24.55
N CYS A 177 3.10 -5.45 23.68
CA CYS A 177 3.61 -6.79 23.98
C CYS A 177 4.57 -6.79 25.18
N ILE A 178 5.56 -5.89 25.18
CA ILE A 178 6.54 -5.73 26.26
C ILE A 178 5.83 -5.38 27.58
N ALA A 179 4.91 -4.42 27.54
CA ALA A 179 4.16 -3.99 28.70
C ALA A 179 3.25 -5.09 29.27
N LYS A 180 2.56 -5.85 28.39
CA LYS A 180 1.72 -6.99 28.82
C LYS A 180 2.56 -8.11 29.41
N ALA A 181 3.76 -8.35 28.88
CA ALA A 181 4.67 -9.35 29.39
C ALA A 181 5.37 -8.93 30.71
N GLY A 182 5.20 -7.67 31.12
CA GLY A 182 5.73 -7.13 32.38
C GLY A 182 7.26 -7.07 32.40
N TRP A 183 7.89 -6.87 31.24
CA TRP A 183 9.34 -6.78 31.15
C TRP A 183 9.82 -5.40 31.62
N ASP A 184 10.89 -5.40 32.40
CA ASP A 184 11.65 -4.18 32.68
C ASP A 184 12.54 -3.81 31.48
N LEU A 185 13.21 -2.65 31.58
CA LEU A 185 14.07 -2.14 30.51
C LEU A 185 15.11 -3.17 30.07
N ALA A 186 15.84 -3.77 31.02
CA ALA A 186 16.92 -4.70 30.70
C ALA A 186 16.42 -5.93 29.95
N LYS A 187 15.28 -6.50 30.37
CA LYS A 187 14.68 -7.64 29.68
C LYS A 187 14.07 -7.25 28.34
N ALA A 188 13.47 -6.06 28.23
CA ALA A 188 12.93 -5.54 26.99
C ALA A 188 14.03 -5.31 25.94
N GLU A 189 15.13 -4.66 26.31
CA GLU A 189 16.29 -4.47 25.44
C GLU A 189 16.89 -5.81 25.00
N ALA A 190 17.10 -6.75 25.93
CA ALA A 190 17.59 -8.08 25.59
C ALA A 190 16.68 -8.81 24.59
N LYS A 191 15.35 -8.62 24.68
CA LYS A 191 14.38 -9.18 23.73
C LYS A 191 14.40 -8.45 22.40
N LEU A 192 14.50 -7.13 22.39
CA LEU A 192 14.60 -6.32 21.17
C LEU A 192 15.89 -6.61 20.41
N ASP A 193 17.01 -6.82 21.10
CA ASP A 193 18.29 -7.24 20.51
C ASP A 193 18.16 -8.56 19.74
N THR A 194 17.32 -9.50 20.19
CA THR A 194 17.09 -10.76 19.45
C THR A 194 16.38 -10.58 18.11
N LEU A 195 15.72 -9.43 17.89
CA LEU A 195 15.00 -9.15 16.65
C LEU A 195 15.89 -8.60 15.54
N GLN A 196 17.13 -8.18 15.84
CA GLN A 196 18.05 -7.64 14.83
C GLN A 196 18.40 -8.64 13.71
N GLY A 197 18.13 -9.94 13.90
CA GLY A 197 18.28 -10.97 12.87
C GLY A 197 17.09 -11.13 11.91
N PHE A 198 15.97 -10.43 12.16
CA PHE A 198 14.76 -10.50 11.33
C PHE A 198 14.63 -9.37 10.31
N SER A 199 15.41 -8.29 10.46
CA SER A 199 15.48 -7.20 9.50
C SER A 199 16.51 -7.52 8.40
N GLY A 200 16.21 -7.15 7.15
CA GLY A 200 17.02 -7.50 5.99
C GLY A 200 18.46 -6.94 6.06
N PRO A 201 19.35 -7.31 5.12
CA PRO A 201 20.77 -6.92 5.15
C PRO A 201 21.04 -5.40 5.15
N ALA A 202 20.03 -4.55 4.93
CA ALA A 202 20.13 -3.10 5.06
C ALA A 202 20.21 -2.59 6.51
N SER A 203 19.80 -3.40 7.49
CA SER A 203 19.66 -2.96 8.90
C SER A 203 20.88 -3.24 9.78
N GLN A 204 21.97 -3.79 9.22
CA GLN A 204 23.18 -4.16 9.97
C GLN A 204 24.21 -3.03 10.14
N MET A 205 23.93 -1.80 9.70
CA MET A 205 24.81 -0.67 9.95
C MET A 205 24.24 0.26 11.02
N SER A 206 25.03 0.41 12.10
CA SER A 206 25.03 1.49 13.08
C SER A 206 24.14 1.33 14.33
N ARG A 207 24.76 0.78 15.39
CA ARG A 207 24.69 1.38 16.74
C ARG A 207 25.39 2.76 16.70
N ALA A 208 24.78 3.75 16.09
CA ALA A 208 25.07 5.14 16.42
C ALA A 208 24.09 5.55 17.51
N PRO A 209 24.46 6.43 18.45
CA PRO A 209 23.48 7.08 19.29
C PRO A 209 22.61 7.92 18.37
N VAL A 210 21.46 7.38 17.95
CA VAL A 210 20.42 8.14 17.27
C VAL A 210 19.87 9.07 18.34
N GLY A 211 20.46 10.26 18.43
CA GLY A 211 20.06 11.24 19.42
C GLY A 211 18.57 11.53 19.26
N LEU A 212 17.77 11.11 20.26
CA LEU A 212 16.39 11.52 20.50
C LEU A 212 15.60 11.87 19.21
N GLY A 213 15.68 11.01 18.20
CA GLY A 213 14.80 11.05 17.06
C GLY A 213 13.50 10.43 17.54
N ARG A 214 12.72 11.18 18.32
CA ARG A 214 11.39 10.76 18.77
C ARG A 214 10.66 10.19 17.56
N CYS A 215 10.29 8.91 17.60
CA CYS A 215 9.18 8.42 16.79
C CYS A 215 8.08 9.47 16.89
N PHE A 216 7.70 10.07 15.76
CA PHE A 216 6.81 11.22 15.72
C PHE A 216 5.61 10.98 16.64
N VAL A 217 5.58 11.73 17.75
CA VAL A 217 4.41 11.81 18.63
C VAL A 217 3.43 12.71 17.90
N GLY A 218 2.51 12.09 17.17
CA GLY A 218 1.28 12.73 16.68
C GLY A 218 0.26 12.81 17.78
#